data_AF-A0A966SX68-F1
#
_entry.id   AF-A0A966SX68-F1
#
_cell.length_a   1.000
_cell.length_b   1.000
_cell.length_c   1.000
_cell.angle_alpha   90.00
_cell.angle_beta   90.00
_cell.angle_gamma   90.00
#
_symmetry.space_group_name_H-M   'P 1'
#
loop_
_entity.id
_entity.type
_entity.pdbx_description
1 polymer ?
#
loop_
_entity_poly.entity_id
_entity_poly.type
_entity_poly.pdbx_seq_one_letter_code
_entity_poly.pdbx_strand_id
1 'polypeptide(L)' 'MSDTQGLTIGELESKYFLYRKALKQLLLEGRPVARIEKTLAWSRLATLHNCLPRQYKSPDHIRHQLLREIEQQQAEQA' A
#
# COMPACT_ATOMS: atom_id res chain seq x y z
N MET A 1 10.37 -13.67 21.80
CA MET A 1 11.06 -12.63 20.99
C MET A 1 10.17 -12.38 19.78
N SER A 2 9.87 -11.13 19.43
CA SER A 2 8.83 -10.85 18.43
C SER A 2 9.31 -11.15 17.02
N ASP A 3 8.56 -11.99 16.28
CA ASP A 3 8.87 -12.47 14.94
C ASP A 3 8.98 -11.37 13.88
N THR A 4 10.14 -10.71 13.87
CA THR A 4 10.67 -10.03 12.69
C THR A 4 11.28 -11.09 11.76
N GLN A 5 10.49 -12.12 11.42
CA GLN A 5 10.81 -13.01 10.32
C GLN A 5 10.98 -12.14 9.09
N GLY A 6 12.18 -12.17 8.51
CA GLY A 6 12.49 -11.47 7.27
C GLY A 6 11.74 -12.13 6.13
N LEU A 7 10.47 -11.73 5.93
CA LEU A 7 9.69 -12.06 4.75
C LEU A 7 10.58 -11.80 3.53
N THR A 8 10.91 -12.86 2.82
CA THR A 8 11.71 -12.78 1.59
C THR A 8 10.96 -11.90 0.59
N ILE A 9 11.69 -11.35 -0.38
CA ILE A 9 11.09 -10.47 -1.39
C ILE A 9 9.85 -11.10 -2.02
N GLY A 10 9.92 -12.35 -2.50
CA GLY A 10 8.78 -13.06 -3.08
C GLY A 10 7.60 -13.29 -2.11
N GLU A 11 7.84 -13.47 -0.81
CA GLU A 11 6.76 -13.53 0.20
C GLU A 11 6.09 -12.17 0.40
N LEU A 12 6.87 -11.10 0.28
CA LEU A 12 6.44 -9.71 0.44
C LEU A 12 5.73 -9.20 -0.83
N GLU A 13 6.14 -9.69 -2.01
CA GLU A 13 5.46 -9.54 -3.30
C GLU A 13 4.15 -10.36 -3.36
N SER A 14 4.14 -11.60 -2.87
CA SER A 14 2.92 -12.40 -2.70
C SER A 14 1.87 -11.67 -1.86
N LYS A 15 2.32 -10.99 -0.79
CA LYS A 15 1.48 -10.18 0.10
C LYS A 15 1.20 -8.75 -0.42
N TYR A 16 1.71 -8.36 -1.60
CA TYR A 16 1.49 -7.05 -2.22
C TYR A 16 0.00 -6.70 -2.39
N PHE A 17 -0.81 -7.65 -2.86
CA PHE A 17 -2.26 -7.43 -3.01
C PHE A 17 -2.92 -7.10 -1.67
N LEU A 18 -2.50 -7.76 -0.58
CA LEU A 18 -3.00 -7.51 0.76
C LEU A 18 -2.60 -6.11 1.27
N TYR A 19 -1.35 -5.69 1.02
CA TYR A 19 -0.89 -4.34 1.35
C TYR A 19 -1.62 -3.26 0.53
N ARG A 20 -1.85 -3.47 -0.78
CA ARG A 20 -2.62 -2.55 -1.63
C ARG A 20 -4.10 -2.50 -1.21
N LYS A 21 -4.71 -3.62 -0.82
CA LYS A 21 -6.09 -3.67 -0.30
C LYS A 21 -6.22 -2.93 1.04
N ALA A 22 -5.29 -3.16 1.97
CA ALA A 22 -5.23 -2.42 3.23
C ALA A 22 -5.06 -0.91 2.99
N LEU A 23 -4.17 -0.51 2.08
CA LEU A 23 -3.99 0.89 1.67
C LEU A 23 -5.28 1.50 1.10
N LYS A 24 -6.03 0.76 0.27
CA LYS A 24 -7.35 1.22 -0.23
C LYS A 24 -8.37 1.38 0.90
N GLN A 25 -8.41 0.48 1.87
CA GLN A 25 -9.30 0.60 3.03
C GLN A 25 -8.96 1.81 3.91
N LEU A 26 -7.67 2.06 4.18
CA LEU A 26 -7.23 3.24 4.96
C LEU A 26 -7.60 4.57 4.28
N LEU A 27 -7.63 4.60 2.94
CA LEU A 27 -8.09 5.74 2.15
C LEU A 27 -9.62 5.88 2.16
N LEU A 28 -10.37 4.77 2.08
CA LEU A 28 -11.84 4.75 2.23
C LEU A 28 -12.30 5.18 3.64
N GLU A 29 -11.50 4.88 4.67
CA GLU A 29 -11.67 5.41 6.04
C GLU A 29 -11.31 6.91 6.17
N GLY A 30 -10.90 7.58 5.09
CA GLY A 30 -10.50 8.99 5.10
C GLY A 30 -9.23 9.29 5.91
N ARG A 31 -8.35 8.30 6.14
CA ARG A 31 -7.17 8.51 7.02
C ARG A 31 -6.11 9.38 6.33
N PRO A 32 -5.52 10.35 7.06
CA PRO A 32 -4.50 11.24 6.51
C PRO A 32 -3.19 10.50 6.21
N VAL A 33 -2.44 11.01 5.23
CA VAL A 33 -1.18 10.43 4.73
C VAL A 33 -0.19 10.14 5.88
N ALA A 34 0.00 11.09 6.79
CA ALA A 34 0.89 10.95 7.96
C ALA A 34 0.49 9.85 8.98
N ARG A 35 -0.70 9.25 8.87
CA ARG A 35 -1.05 7.99 9.55
C ARG A 35 -0.82 6.78 8.65
N ILE A 36 -1.15 6.86 7.37
CA ILE A 36 -0.92 5.81 6.37
C ILE A 36 0.58 5.47 6.28
N GLU A 37 1.45 6.48 6.24
CA GLU A 37 2.92 6.34 6.20
C GLU A 37 3.49 5.55 7.39
N LYS A 38 2.80 5.58 8.53
CA LYS A 38 3.18 4.87 9.76
C LYS A 38 2.60 3.44 9.84
N THR A 39 1.88 2.99 8.80
CA THR A 39 1.35 1.62 8.75
C THR A 39 2.36 0.63 8.18
N LEU A 40 2.30 -0.61 8.66
CA LEU A 40 3.13 -1.71 8.14
C LEU A 40 2.95 -1.90 6.62
N ALA A 41 1.74 -1.68 6.07
CA ALA A 41 1.48 -1.77 4.64
C ALA A 41 2.32 -0.76 3.84
N TRP A 42 2.41 0.50 4.29
CA TRP A 42 3.25 1.52 3.65
C TRP A 42 4.73 1.15 3.71
N SER A 43 5.24 0.77 4.89
CA SER A 43 6.64 0.37 5.04
C SER A 43 7.01 -0.82 4.15
N ARG A 44 6.12 -1.82 4.04
CA ARG A 44 6.32 -2.99 3.18
C ARG A 44 6.31 -2.62 1.68
N LEU A 45 5.40 -1.74 1.25
CA LEU A 45 5.38 -1.20 -0.12
C LEU A 45 6.63 -0.35 -0.42
N ALA A 46 7.12 0.43 0.54
CA ALA A 46 8.38 1.15 0.43
C ALA A 46 9.58 0.18 0.29
N THR A 47 9.61 -0.93 1.04
CA THR A 47 10.65 -1.97 0.91
C THR A 47 10.62 -2.61 -0.49
N LEU A 48 9.45 -2.95 -1.04
CA LEU A 48 9.34 -3.47 -2.42
C LEU A 48 9.88 -2.48 -3.45
N HIS A 49 9.50 -1.21 -3.34
CA HIS A 49 9.99 -0.17 -4.24
C HIS A 49 11.51 0.04 -4.11
N ASN A 50 12.06 -0.04 -2.89
CA ASN A 50 13.51 0.09 -2.66
C ASN A 50 14.31 -1.09 -3.21
N CYS A 51 13.80 -2.32 -3.09
CA CYS A 51 14.48 -3.52 -3.60
C CYS A 51 14.27 -3.75 -5.10
N LEU A 52 13.10 -3.40 -5.66
CA LEU A 52 12.74 -3.62 -7.06
C LEU A 52 12.07 -2.37 -7.68
N PRO A 53 12.77 -1.22 -7.77
CA PRO A 53 12.20 0.04 -8.27
C PRO A 53 11.76 -0.02 -9.74
N ARG A 54 12.19 -1.04 -10.50
CA ARG A 54 11.75 -1.30 -11.88
C ARG A 54 10.40 -2.04 -11.98
N GLN A 55 9.96 -2.74 -10.94
CA GLN A 55 8.72 -3.51 -10.92
C GLN A 55 7.65 -2.87 -10.03
N TYR A 56 8.04 -2.33 -8.88
CA TYR A 56 7.12 -1.75 -7.91
C TYR A 56 7.21 -0.23 -7.91
N LYS A 57 6.05 0.42 -8.06
CA LYS A 57 5.92 1.87 -7.91
C LYS A 57 6.05 2.29 -6.44
N SER A 58 6.48 3.52 -6.21
CA SER A 58 6.57 4.11 -4.87
C SER A 58 5.20 4.05 -4.16
N PRO A 59 5.16 3.86 -2.83
CA PRO A 59 3.89 3.69 -2.10
C PRO A 59 2.95 4.89 -2.25
N ASP A 60 3.50 6.10 -2.41
CA ASP A 60 2.71 7.29 -2.69
C ASP A 60 2.03 7.28 -4.07
N HIS A 61 2.71 6.80 -5.11
CA HIS A 61 2.09 6.66 -6.43
C HIS A 61 0.97 5.61 -6.41
N ILE A 62 1.13 4.53 -5.64
CA ILE A 62 0.08 3.53 -5.42
C ILE A 62 -1.09 4.17 -4.64
N ARG A 63 -0.82 4.98 -3.61
CA ARG A 63 -1.82 5.75 -2.85
C ARG A 63 -2.59 6.72 -3.74
N HIS A 64 -1.91 7.51 -4.58
CA HIS A 64 -2.55 8.44 -5.52
C HIS A 64 -3.36 7.72 -6.60
N GLN A 65 -2.91 6.56 -7.08
CA GLN A 65 -3.70 5.73 -8.00
C GLN A 65 -4.97 5.21 -7.31
N LEU A 66 -4.84 4.63 -6.12
CA LEU A 66 -5.97 4.13 -5.32
C LEU A 66 -6.96 5.23 -4.94
N LEU A 67 -6.48 6.44 -4.65
CA LEU A 67 -7.35 7.58 -4.35
C LEU A 67 -8.27 7.90 -5.54
N ARG A 68 -7.70 8.02 -6.76
CA ARG A 68 -8.52 8.24 -7.96
C ARG A 68 -9.42 7.07 -8.31
N GLU A 69 -9.00 5.82 -8.04
CA GLU A 69 -9.88 4.65 -8.13
C GLU A 69 -11.06 4.70 -7.15
N ILE A 70 -10.88 5.29 -5.95
CA ILE A 70 -11.94 5.49 -4.96
C ILE A 70 -12.87 6.63 -5.39
N GLU A 71 -12.31 7.79 -5.77
CA GLU A 71 -13.07 8.96 -6.21
C GLU A 71 -13.97 8.63 -7.40
N GLN A 72 -13.47 7.87 -8.39
CA GLN A 72 -14.26 7.39 -9.52
C GLN A 72 -15.35 6.40 -9.10
N GLN A 73 -15.04 5.46 -8.21
CA GLN A 73 -16.03 4.48 -7.73
C GLN A 73 -17.12 5.09 -6.82
N GLN A 74 -16.83 6.21 -6.17
CA GLN A 74 -17.84 6.99 -5.44
C GLN A 74 -18.69 7.85 -6.38
N ALA A 75 -18.08 8.45 -7.42
CA ALA A 75 -18.80 9.24 -8.42
C ALA A 75 -19.70 8.40 -9.34
N GLU A 76 -19.39 7.11 -9.56
CA GLU A 76 -20.21 6.17 -10.35
C GLU A 76 -21.34 5.51 -9.51
N GLN A 77 -21.40 5.77 -8.21
CA GLN A 77 -22.42 5.24 -7.28
C GLN A 77 -23.29 6.35 -6.63
N ALA A 78 -23.28 7.56 -7.19
CA ALA A 78 -24.00 8.74 -6.71
C ALA A 78 -24.96 9.30 -7.76
#